data_AF-A0A812GE60-F1
#
_entry.id   AF-A0A812GE60-F1
#
_cell.length_a   1.000
_cell.length_b   1.000
_cell.length_c   1.000
_cell.angle_alpha   90.00
_cell.angle_beta   90.00
_cell.angle_gamma   90.00
#
_symmetry.space_group_name_H-M   'P 1'
#
loop_
_entity.id
_entity.type
_entity.pdbx_description
1 polymer ?
#
loop_
_entity_poly.entity_id
_entity_poly.type
_entity_poly.pdbx_seq_one_letter_code
_entity_poly.pdbx_strand_id
1 'polypeptide(L)'
;MDLVGSNPDTLFADVFQGDAEQQKMYECRWWSTALASKRKTNFAESQAKRIVRKNLRSLLRHCRSSDVAVADAAMLLVMNHAVEALPFVQGPIAETMLGMTEELVESSISINKDKLLFCGTILGLVLRVLSKPQRQRWVSLLVELLMDEDFPKQPVIWRLRLLWLADDDPLRTYAAVRQQLRLYAKSASKWETDVKLLTDCSCC
;
A
#
# COMPACT_ATOMS: atom_id res chain seq x y z
N MET A 1 14.40 13.37 0.43
CA MET A 1 14.48 14.84 0.55
C MET A 1 14.17 15.14 2.00
N ASP A 2 15.23 15.21 2.81
CA ASP A 2 15.10 15.38 4.27
C ASP A 2 14.74 16.82 4.58
N LEU A 3 13.49 17.06 4.95
CA LEU A 3 13.06 18.30 5.60
C LEU A 3 13.04 18.08 7.11
N VAL A 4 14.22 17.84 7.70
CA VAL A 4 14.41 17.91 9.15
C VAL A 4 15.63 18.80 9.37
N GLY A 5 15.41 20.10 9.50
CA GLY A 5 16.46 21.08 9.77
C GLY A 5 16.23 22.52 9.29
N SER A 6 15.06 22.85 8.74
CA SER A 6 14.83 24.21 8.20
C SER A 6 14.60 25.22 9.32
N ASN A 7 15.43 26.26 9.35
CA ASN A 7 15.24 27.48 10.14
C ASN A 7 13.81 28.02 9.93
N PRO A 8 13.01 28.29 10.99
CA PRO A 8 11.64 28.81 10.85
C PRO A 8 11.54 30.15 10.12
N ASP A 9 12.66 30.86 9.94
CA ASP A 9 12.74 32.14 9.22
C ASP A 9 12.97 32.01 7.71
N THR A 10 13.18 30.80 7.18
CA THR A 10 13.35 30.60 5.73
C THR A 10 12.02 30.82 5.00
N LEU A 11 11.95 31.75 4.04
CA LEU A 11 10.75 31.95 3.24
C LEU A 11 10.48 30.69 2.41
N PHE A 12 9.21 30.34 2.23
CA PHE A 12 8.80 29.13 1.52
C PHE A 12 9.39 29.02 0.10
N ALA A 13 9.55 30.15 -0.60
CA ALA A 13 10.19 30.21 -1.92
C ALA A 13 11.70 29.90 -1.89
N ASP A 14 12.38 30.21 -0.78
CA ASP A 14 13.82 30.00 -0.63
C ASP A 14 14.16 28.50 -0.50
N VAL A 15 13.20 27.69 -0.04
CA VAL A 15 13.32 26.21 0.00
C VAL A 15 13.50 25.63 -1.41
N PHE A 16 12.97 26.30 -2.43
CA PHE A 16 13.08 25.88 -3.84
C PHE A 16 14.16 26.66 -4.60
N GLN A 17 14.94 27.52 -3.93
CA GLN A 17 16.02 28.32 -4.54
C GLN A 17 15.53 29.14 -5.76
N GLY A 18 14.28 29.59 -5.75
CA GLY A 18 13.67 30.30 -6.87
C GLY A 18 13.17 29.43 -8.03
N ASP A 19 13.21 28.09 -7.91
CA ASP A 19 12.60 27.18 -8.87
C ASP A 19 11.07 27.19 -8.73
N ALA A 20 10.45 28.11 -9.48
CA ALA A 20 9.00 28.30 -9.49
C ALA A 20 8.24 27.06 -9.98
N GLU A 21 8.86 26.21 -10.82
CA GLU A 21 8.21 24.99 -11.31
C GLU A 21 8.18 23.92 -10.20
N GLN A 22 9.28 23.71 -9.50
CA GLN A 22 9.33 22.80 -8.35
C GLN A 22 8.41 23.24 -7.22
N GLN A 23 8.40 24.53 -6.89
CA GLN A 23 7.48 25.08 -5.91
C GLN A 23 6.03 24.79 -6.31
N LYS A 24 5.64 25.11 -7.55
CA LYS A 24 4.28 24.87 -8.04
C LYS A 24 3.92 23.39 -8.04
N MET A 25 4.86 22.51 -8.40
CA MET A 25 4.66 21.06 -8.33
C MET A 25 4.44 20.58 -6.89
N TYR A 26 5.22 21.09 -5.94
CA TYR A 26 5.04 20.80 -4.52
C TYR A 26 3.66 21.24 -4.03
N GLU A 27 3.25 22.48 -4.33
CA GLU A 27 1.93 23.01 -3.98
C GLU A 27 0.80 22.16 -4.59
N CYS A 28 0.94 21.76 -5.86
CA CYS A 28 -0.03 20.89 -6.52
C CYS A 28 -0.15 19.52 -5.84
N ARG A 29 0.98 18.93 -5.41
CA ARG A 29 1.00 17.67 -4.66
C ARG A 29 0.32 17.83 -3.31
N TRP A 30 0.70 18.84 -2.55
CA TRP A 30 0.13 19.14 -1.24
C TRP A 30 -1.38 19.31 -1.29
N TRP A 31 -1.89 20.16 -2.20
CA TRP A 31 -3.32 20.37 -2.37
C TRP A 31 -4.05 19.10 -2.82
N SER A 32 -3.43 18.30 -3.69
CA SER A 32 -4.01 17.03 -4.13
C SER A 32 -4.14 16.03 -2.99
N THR A 33 -3.15 15.95 -2.10
CA THR A 33 -3.20 15.12 -0.90
C THR A 33 -4.27 15.64 0.06
N ALA A 34 -4.34 16.95 0.30
CA ALA A 34 -5.36 17.55 1.15
C ALA A 34 -6.79 17.28 0.65
N LEU A 35 -7.01 17.38 -0.67
CA LEU A 35 -8.29 17.06 -1.32
C LEU A 35 -8.63 15.56 -1.30
N ALA A 36 -7.61 14.70 -1.25
CA ALA A 36 -7.79 13.26 -1.18
C ALA A 36 -8.26 12.80 0.22
N SER A 37 -8.01 13.57 1.27
CA SER A 37 -8.37 13.21 2.66
C SER A 37 -9.83 13.50 3.01
N LYS A 38 -10.43 12.65 3.83
CA LYS A 38 -11.88 12.58 4.10
C LYS A 38 -12.59 13.83 4.66
N ARG A 39 -11.93 14.93 5.02
CA ARG A 39 -12.58 16.03 5.77
C ARG A 39 -12.04 17.47 5.58
N LYS A 40 -11.10 17.73 4.67
CA LYS A 40 -10.29 18.96 4.77
C LYS A 40 -10.66 20.12 3.85
N THR A 41 -11.68 20.00 2.98
CA THR A 41 -11.84 21.01 1.94
C THR A 41 -13.29 21.39 1.61
N ASN A 42 -13.53 22.68 1.38
CA ASN A 42 -14.83 23.25 0.96
C ASN A 42 -15.10 23.10 -0.55
N PHE A 43 -14.33 22.28 -1.28
CA PHE A 43 -14.52 22.08 -2.71
C PHE A 43 -15.70 21.16 -3.00
N ALA A 44 -16.37 21.38 -4.13
CA ALA A 44 -17.33 20.42 -4.64
C ALA A 44 -16.66 19.06 -4.91
N GLU A 45 -17.31 17.97 -4.48
CA GLU A 45 -16.76 16.61 -4.58
C GLU A 45 -16.38 16.23 -6.02
N SER A 46 -17.15 16.70 -7.00
CA SER A 46 -16.88 16.49 -8.43
C SER A 46 -15.56 17.13 -8.89
N GLN A 47 -15.24 18.33 -8.39
CA GLN A 47 -14.00 19.04 -8.70
C GLN A 47 -12.80 18.38 -8.03
N ALA A 48 -12.93 18.03 -6.74
CA ALA A 48 -11.91 17.27 -6.01
C ALA A 48 -11.61 15.94 -6.70
N LYS A 49 -12.65 15.18 -7.08
CA LYS A 49 -12.51 13.94 -7.86
C LYS A 49 -11.76 14.15 -9.16
N ARG A 50 -12.07 15.20 -9.93
CA ARG A 50 -11.42 15.46 -11.23
C ARG A 50 -9.92 15.74 -11.06
N ILE A 51 -9.56 16.62 -10.13
CA ILE A 51 -8.15 17.03 -9.89
C ILE A 51 -7.36 15.85 -9.34
N VAL A 52 -7.86 15.22 -8.27
CA VAL A 52 -7.17 14.10 -7.61
C VAL A 52 -7.02 12.92 -8.56
N ARG A 53 -8.04 12.55 -9.35
CA ARG A 53 -7.92 11.43 -10.31
C ARG A 53 -6.85 11.64 -11.36
N LYS A 54 -6.72 12.85 -11.92
CA LYS A 54 -5.69 13.14 -12.93
C LYS A 54 -4.30 12.97 -12.33
N ASN A 55 -4.07 13.56 -11.17
CA ASN A 55 -2.77 13.53 -10.50
C ASN A 55 -2.43 12.11 -9.99
N LEU A 56 -3.40 11.43 -9.39
CA LEU A 56 -3.26 10.05 -8.94
C LEU A 56 -2.90 9.12 -10.09
N ARG A 57 -3.55 9.23 -11.25
CA ARG A 57 -3.22 8.40 -12.42
C ARG A 57 -1.78 8.61 -12.88
N SER A 58 -1.30 9.85 -12.90
CA SER A 58 0.10 10.12 -13.25
C SER A 58 1.05 9.52 -12.22
N LEU A 59 0.72 9.72 -10.94
CA LEU A 59 1.52 9.22 -9.83
C LEU A 59 1.65 7.69 -9.85
N LEU A 60 0.53 6.98 -9.99
CA LEU A 60 0.51 5.51 -10.06
C LEU A 60 1.31 4.96 -11.25
N ARG A 61 1.34 5.68 -12.37
CA ARG A 61 2.20 5.34 -13.52
C ARG A 61 3.68 5.52 -13.20
N HIS A 62 4.06 6.54 -12.43
CA HIS A 62 5.46 6.76 -12.03
C HIS A 62 5.98 5.70 -11.06
N CYS A 63 5.11 5.02 -10.29
CA CYS A 63 5.51 3.87 -9.47
C CYS A 63 6.13 2.72 -10.31
N ARG A 64 5.84 2.67 -11.62
CA ARG A 64 6.41 1.72 -12.58
C ARG A 64 7.52 2.33 -13.46
N SER A 65 8.11 3.46 -13.05
CA SER A 65 9.21 4.05 -13.82
C SER A 65 10.44 3.14 -13.82
N SER A 66 11.16 3.12 -14.94
CA SER A 66 12.51 2.52 -15.01
C SER A 66 13.54 3.34 -14.24
N ASP A 67 13.26 4.62 -13.97
CA ASP A 67 14.05 5.45 -13.07
C ASP A 67 13.66 5.13 -11.63
N VAL A 68 14.60 4.53 -10.89
CA VAL A 68 14.41 4.08 -9.51
C VAL A 68 14.09 5.25 -8.59
N ALA A 69 14.76 6.40 -8.75
CA ALA A 69 14.52 7.56 -7.89
C ALA A 69 13.09 8.12 -8.11
N VAL A 70 12.62 8.12 -9.36
CA VAL A 70 11.25 8.52 -9.69
C VAL A 70 10.23 7.52 -9.13
N ALA A 71 10.49 6.22 -9.27
CA ALA A 71 9.61 5.18 -8.74
C ALA A 71 9.49 5.24 -7.21
N ASP A 72 10.61 5.37 -6.51
CA ASP A 72 10.64 5.44 -5.05
C ASP A 72 9.95 6.70 -4.52
N ALA A 73 10.22 7.86 -5.15
CA ALA A 73 9.52 9.11 -4.82
C ALA A 73 8.02 9.00 -5.08
N ALA A 74 7.61 8.34 -6.16
CA ALA A 74 6.20 8.12 -6.47
C ALA A 74 5.53 7.22 -5.42
N MET A 75 6.18 6.13 -5.01
CA MET A 75 5.69 5.22 -3.98
C MET A 75 5.47 5.92 -2.63
N LEU A 76 6.41 6.76 -2.20
CA LEU A 76 6.27 7.58 -0.99
C LEU A 76 5.04 8.51 -1.06
N LEU A 77 4.81 9.15 -2.20
CA LEU A 77 3.64 10.01 -2.39
C LEU A 77 2.33 9.22 -2.44
N VAL A 78 2.32 8.02 -3.04
CA VAL A 78 1.15 7.14 -3.03
C VAL A 78 0.78 6.76 -1.59
N MET A 79 1.76 6.46 -0.74
CA MET A 79 1.51 6.20 0.68
C MET A 79 0.81 7.38 1.35
N ASN A 80 1.27 8.62 1.12
CA ASN A 80 0.60 9.81 1.65
C ASN A 80 -0.85 9.94 1.15
N HIS A 81 -1.09 9.59 -0.11
CA HIS A 81 -2.44 9.55 -0.67
C HIS A 81 -3.29 8.39 -0.14
N ALA A 82 -2.70 7.30 0.36
CA ALA A 82 -3.44 6.17 0.90
C ALA A 82 -3.95 6.44 2.33
N VAL A 83 -3.16 7.18 3.12
CA VAL A 83 -3.49 7.56 4.50
C VAL A 83 -4.74 8.44 4.52
N GLU A 84 -5.79 7.96 5.20
CA GLU A 84 -7.08 8.66 5.39
C GLU A 84 -7.81 9.08 4.09
N ALA A 85 -7.46 8.48 2.97
CA ALA A 85 -8.03 8.86 1.69
C ALA A 85 -9.53 8.56 1.57
N LEU A 86 -10.19 9.33 0.71
CA LEU A 86 -11.52 9.06 0.21
C LEU A 86 -11.55 7.74 -0.60
N PRO A 87 -12.65 6.97 -0.57
CA PRO A 87 -12.70 5.65 -1.21
C PRO A 87 -12.33 5.66 -2.70
N PHE A 88 -12.69 6.73 -3.44
CA PHE A 88 -12.37 6.83 -4.87
C PHE A 88 -10.86 6.97 -5.17
N VAL A 89 -10.06 7.35 -4.17
CA VAL A 89 -8.58 7.42 -4.23
C VAL A 89 -7.99 6.07 -3.84
N GLN A 90 -8.51 5.47 -2.77
CA GLN A 90 -7.99 4.20 -2.24
C GLN A 90 -8.17 3.03 -3.22
N GLY A 91 -9.27 2.98 -3.98
CA GLY A 91 -9.54 1.89 -4.94
C GLY A 91 -8.47 1.76 -6.05
N PRO A 92 -8.14 2.82 -6.81
CA PRO A 92 -7.07 2.77 -7.81
C PRO A 92 -5.68 2.49 -7.22
N ILE A 93 -5.40 2.97 -6.00
CA ILE A 93 -4.16 2.65 -5.29
C ILE A 93 -4.10 1.14 -5.02
N ALA A 94 -5.15 0.57 -4.44
CA ALA A 94 -5.25 -0.86 -4.17
C ALA A 94 -4.98 -1.70 -5.41
N GLU A 95 -5.67 -1.42 -6.53
CA GLU A 95 -5.49 -2.21 -7.76
C GLU A 95 -4.06 -2.10 -8.31
N THR A 96 -3.48 -0.90 -8.28
CA THR A 96 -2.11 -0.70 -8.78
C THR A 96 -1.09 -1.43 -7.91
N MET A 97 -1.21 -1.33 -6.59
CA MET A 97 -0.28 -1.98 -5.67
C MET A 97 -0.41 -3.51 -5.71
N LEU A 98 -1.62 -4.04 -5.91
CA LEU A 98 -1.80 -5.49 -6.12
C LEU A 98 -1.11 -5.96 -7.39
N GLY A 99 -1.38 -5.30 -8.53
CA GLY A 99 -0.74 -5.66 -9.80
C GLY A 99 0.79 -5.54 -9.75
N MET A 100 1.32 -4.49 -9.11
CA MET A 100 2.77 -4.38 -8.89
C MET A 100 3.29 -5.53 -8.01
N THR A 101 2.56 -5.94 -6.98
CA THR A 101 3.02 -7.02 -6.11
C THR A 101 3.09 -8.35 -6.88
N GLU A 102 2.09 -8.64 -7.73
CA GLU A 102 2.10 -9.81 -8.61
C GLU A 102 3.33 -9.80 -9.54
N GLU A 103 3.56 -8.69 -10.26
CA GLU A 103 4.72 -8.52 -11.15
C GLU A 103 6.08 -8.72 -10.42
N LEU A 104 6.18 -8.22 -9.18
CA LEU A 104 7.40 -8.31 -8.38
C LEU A 104 7.64 -9.72 -7.83
N VAL A 105 6.58 -10.43 -7.45
CA VAL A 105 6.65 -11.84 -7.02
C VAL A 105 7.04 -12.72 -8.20
N GLU A 106 6.40 -12.56 -9.36
CA GLU A 106 6.68 -13.32 -10.58
C GLU A 106 8.12 -13.13 -11.08
N SER A 107 8.67 -11.92 -10.94
CA SER A 107 10.03 -11.63 -11.41
C SER A 107 11.11 -12.18 -10.47
N SER A 108 11.02 -11.92 -9.17
CA SER A 108 11.87 -12.50 -8.13
C SER A 108 11.54 -11.88 -6.76
N ILE A 109 11.11 -12.71 -5.79
CA ILE A 109 10.89 -12.27 -4.41
C ILE A 109 12.19 -11.75 -3.78
N SER A 110 13.30 -12.45 -3.99
CA SER A 110 14.58 -12.15 -3.32
C SER A 110 15.20 -10.83 -3.77
N ILE A 111 15.03 -10.45 -5.04
CA ILE A 111 15.51 -9.18 -5.60
C ILE A 111 14.58 -8.02 -5.20
N ASN A 112 13.27 -8.27 -5.10
CA ASN A 112 12.27 -7.22 -4.95
C ASN A 112 11.78 -6.99 -3.50
N LYS A 113 12.49 -7.51 -2.49
CA LYS A 113 12.03 -7.54 -1.08
C LYS A 113 11.51 -6.19 -0.57
N ASP A 114 12.28 -5.12 -0.76
CA ASP A 114 11.94 -3.80 -0.23
C ASP A 114 10.67 -3.24 -0.89
N LYS A 115 10.56 -3.40 -2.22
CA LYS A 115 9.37 -2.97 -2.97
C LYS A 115 8.13 -3.76 -2.58
N LEU A 116 8.26 -5.07 -2.39
CA LEU A 116 7.18 -5.95 -1.92
C LEU A 116 6.71 -5.56 -0.52
N LEU A 117 7.63 -5.27 0.40
CA LEU A 117 7.30 -4.76 1.73
C LEU A 117 6.57 -3.41 1.65
N PHE A 118 7.00 -2.52 0.77
CA PHE A 118 6.40 -1.20 0.59
C PHE A 118 4.98 -1.29 0.00
N CYS A 119 4.79 -2.06 -1.07
CA CYS A 119 3.47 -2.36 -1.63
C CYS A 119 2.53 -2.95 -0.57
N GLY A 120 3.03 -3.92 0.21
CA GLY A 120 2.26 -4.54 1.28
C GLY A 120 1.86 -3.57 2.40
N THR A 121 2.68 -2.56 2.70
CA THR A 121 2.34 -1.49 3.65
C THR A 121 1.21 -0.62 3.11
N ILE A 122 1.28 -0.19 1.84
CA ILE A 122 0.22 0.61 1.21
C ILE A 122 -1.08 -0.19 1.15
N LEU A 123 -1.04 -1.47 0.76
CA LEU A 123 -2.22 -2.34 0.74
C LEU A 123 -2.87 -2.49 2.11
N GLY A 124 -2.07 -2.52 3.19
CA GLY A 124 -2.58 -2.49 4.56
C GLY A 124 -3.36 -1.21 4.89
N LEU A 125 -2.92 -0.06 4.37
CA LEU A 125 -3.61 1.23 4.58
C LEU A 125 -4.95 1.32 3.85
N VAL A 126 -5.07 0.67 2.69
CA VAL A 126 -6.30 0.68 1.86
C VAL A 126 -7.13 -0.60 2.00
N LEU A 127 -6.82 -1.44 3.00
CA LEU A 127 -7.43 -2.76 3.19
C LEU A 127 -8.98 -2.73 3.18
N ARG A 128 -9.57 -1.72 3.80
CA ARG A 128 -11.03 -1.59 3.96
C ARG A 128 -11.78 -1.36 2.65
N VAL A 129 -11.09 -0.91 1.60
CA VAL A 129 -11.72 -0.71 0.28
C VAL A 129 -11.44 -1.85 -0.70
N LEU A 130 -10.65 -2.85 -0.29
CA LEU A 130 -10.43 -4.02 -1.12
C LEU A 130 -11.74 -4.77 -1.27
N SER A 131 -12.13 -4.99 -2.53
CA SER A 131 -13.18 -5.93 -2.87
C SER A 131 -12.79 -7.35 -2.46
N LYS A 132 -13.78 -8.25 -2.33
CA LYS A 132 -13.54 -9.65 -2.01
C LYS A 132 -12.51 -10.32 -2.96
N PRO A 133 -12.59 -10.18 -4.30
CA PRO A 133 -11.58 -10.74 -5.20
C PRO A 133 -10.18 -10.17 -4.97
N GLN A 134 -10.06 -8.87 -4.69
CA GLN A 134 -8.78 -8.24 -4.38
C GLN A 134 -8.20 -8.76 -3.06
N ARG A 135 -9.02 -8.96 -2.03
CA ARG A 135 -8.57 -9.59 -0.78
C ARG A 135 -8.07 -11.01 -1.00
N GLN A 136 -8.75 -11.79 -1.85
CA GLN A 136 -8.33 -13.16 -2.20
C GLN A 136 -6.99 -13.17 -2.94
N ARG A 137 -6.82 -12.32 -3.96
CA ARG A 137 -5.52 -12.13 -4.64
C ARG A 137 -4.44 -11.76 -3.64
N TRP A 138 -4.73 -10.82 -2.73
CA TRP A 138 -3.75 -10.36 -1.76
C TRP A 138 -3.32 -11.46 -0.78
N VAL A 139 -4.28 -12.24 -0.26
CA VAL A 139 -3.97 -13.36 0.62
C VAL A 139 -3.12 -14.42 -0.10
N SER A 140 -3.41 -14.74 -1.35
CA SER A 140 -2.59 -15.69 -2.13
C SER A 140 -1.14 -15.23 -2.24
N LEU A 141 -0.91 -13.95 -2.58
CA LEU A 141 0.44 -13.37 -2.65
C LEU A 141 1.14 -13.37 -1.29
N LEU A 142 0.43 -13.03 -0.21
CA LEU A 142 1.00 -13.08 1.13
C LEU A 142 1.39 -14.50 1.54
N VAL A 143 0.61 -15.51 1.15
CA VAL A 143 0.93 -16.92 1.43
C VAL A 143 2.17 -17.33 0.65
N GLU A 144 2.32 -16.91 -0.59
CA GLU A 144 3.53 -17.15 -1.38
C GLU A 144 4.77 -16.52 -0.75
N LEU A 145 4.68 -15.24 -0.35
CA LEU A 145 5.73 -14.56 0.42
C LEU A 145 6.02 -15.24 1.77
N LEU A 146 5.01 -15.86 2.39
CA LEU A 146 5.19 -16.61 3.63
C LEU A 146 6.01 -17.88 3.41
N MET A 147 5.92 -18.51 2.24
CA MET A 147 6.68 -19.73 1.92
C MET A 147 8.14 -19.44 1.52
N ASP A 148 8.45 -18.26 0.99
CA ASP A 148 9.81 -17.89 0.56
C ASP A 148 10.77 -17.72 1.75
N GLU A 149 11.70 -18.64 1.98
CA GLU A 149 12.53 -18.72 3.20
C GLU A 149 13.20 -17.40 3.60
N ASP A 150 13.66 -16.63 2.61
CA ASP A 150 14.43 -15.42 2.81
C ASP A 150 13.56 -14.16 2.95
N PHE A 151 12.24 -14.26 2.81
CA PHE A 151 11.31 -13.15 2.99
C PHE A 151 10.89 -12.95 4.46
N PRO A 152 10.83 -11.71 4.96
CA PRO A 152 10.44 -11.44 6.35
C PRO A 152 9.04 -11.97 6.71
N LYS A 153 8.96 -12.89 7.67
CA LYS A 153 7.71 -13.58 8.05
C LYS A 153 6.76 -12.70 8.87
N GLN A 154 7.29 -11.95 9.83
CA GLN A 154 6.47 -11.16 10.76
C GLN A 154 5.57 -10.14 10.04
N PRO A 155 6.06 -9.34 9.06
CA PRO A 155 5.19 -8.42 8.32
C PRO A 155 4.12 -9.13 7.50
N VAL A 156 4.40 -10.33 6.98
CA VAL A 156 3.42 -11.13 6.21
C VAL A 156 2.32 -11.66 7.13
N ILE A 157 2.69 -12.26 8.26
CA ILE A 157 1.75 -12.77 9.26
C ILE A 157 0.85 -11.65 9.79
N TRP A 158 1.43 -10.48 10.09
CA TRP A 158 0.66 -9.31 10.52
C TRP A 158 -0.40 -8.90 9.48
N ARG A 159 -0.04 -8.86 8.19
CA ARG A 159 -0.98 -8.50 7.12
C ARG A 159 -2.07 -9.55 6.91
N LEU A 160 -1.73 -10.83 7.01
CA LEU A 160 -2.72 -11.90 6.99
C LEU A 160 -3.74 -11.75 8.13
N ARG A 161 -3.29 -11.42 9.35
CA ARG A 161 -4.19 -11.12 10.47
C ARG A 161 -5.13 -9.96 10.17
N LEU A 162 -4.62 -8.88 9.62
CA LEU A 162 -5.45 -7.74 9.25
C LEU A 162 -6.53 -8.12 8.23
N LEU A 163 -6.19 -8.94 7.23
CA LEU A 163 -7.17 -9.46 6.26
C LEU A 163 -8.24 -10.32 6.92
N TRP A 164 -7.86 -11.20 7.83
CA TRP A 164 -8.80 -12.01 8.60
C TRP A 164 -9.75 -11.18 9.48
N LEU A 165 -9.26 -10.09 10.05
CA LEU A 165 -10.07 -9.15 10.84
C LEU A 165 -10.98 -8.26 9.98
N ALA A 166 -10.64 -8.06 8.70
CA ALA A 166 -11.36 -7.16 7.80
C ALA A 166 -12.41 -7.87 6.91
N ASP A 167 -12.47 -9.21 6.95
CA ASP A 167 -13.45 -10.01 6.20
C ASP A 167 -14.51 -10.56 7.15
N ASP A 168 -15.78 -10.49 6.77
CA ASP A 168 -16.89 -10.96 7.62
C ASP A 168 -16.95 -12.50 7.71
N ASP A 169 -16.40 -13.21 6.71
CA ASP A 169 -16.35 -14.68 6.67
C ASP A 169 -15.00 -15.14 6.08
N PRO A 170 -13.89 -14.95 6.82
CA PRO A 170 -12.55 -15.19 6.30
C PRO A 170 -12.30 -16.68 6.00
N LEU A 171 -12.94 -17.59 6.73
CA LEU A 171 -12.79 -19.03 6.53
C LEU A 171 -13.32 -19.48 5.17
N ARG A 172 -14.44 -18.89 4.73
CA ARG A 172 -14.99 -19.13 3.40
C ARG A 172 -14.24 -18.33 2.34
N THR A 173 -13.95 -17.06 2.60
CA THR A 173 -13.29 -16.19 1.62
C THR A 173 -11.88 -16.70 1.25
N TYR A 174 -11.12 -17.21 2.22
CA TYR A 174 -9.72 -17.63 2.03
C TYR A 174 -9.53 -19.15 1.99
N ALA A 175 -10.60 -19.92 1.76
CA ALA A 175 -10.57 -21.38 1.75
C ALA A 175 -9.47 -21.97 0.85
N ALA A 176 -9.18 -21.33 -0.28
CA ALA A 176 -8.18 -21.77 -1.25
C ALA A 176 -6.74 -21.86 -0.69
N VAL A 177 -6.37 -20.98 0.25
CA VAL A 177 -5.00 -20.92 0.80
C VAL A 177 -4.86 -21.62 2.15
N ARG A 178 -5.97 -22.05 2.76
CA ARG A 178 -5.96 -22.62 4.13
C ARG A 178 -5.07 -23.85 4.25
N GLN A 179 -5.03 -24.70 3.22
CA GLN A 179 -4.19 -25.89 3.24
C GLN A 179 -2.70 -25.53 3.27
N GLN A 180 -2.28 -24.53 2.49
CA GLN A 180 -0.89 -24.05 2.47
C GLN A 180 -0.51 -23.45 3.84
N LEU A 181 -1.38 -22.62 4.43
CA LEU A 181 -1.17 -22.07 5.77
C LEU A 181 -1.02 -23.17 6.84
N ARG A 182 -1.84 -24.23 6.78
CA ARG A 182 -1.72 -25.37 7.71
C ARG A 182 -0.41 -26.13 7.54
N LEU A 183 0.05 -26.31 6.30
CA LEU A 183 1.33 -26.96 6.04
C LEU A 183 2.49 -26.14 6.59
N TYR A 184 2.47 -24.82 6.38
CA TYR A 184 3.47 -23.91 6.94
C TYR A 184 3.47 -23.90 8.46
N ALA A 185 2.29 -23.87 9.11
CA ALA A 185 2.20 -23.92 10.57
C ALA A 185 2.85 -25.18 11.16
N LYS A 186 2.76 -26.32 10.45
CA LYS A 186 3.38 -27.58 10.89
C LYS A 186 4.91 -27.59 10.73
N SER A 187 5.44 -26.89 9.73
CA SER A 187 6.89 -26.86 9.47
C SER A 187 7.61 -25.73 10.22
N ALA A 188 6.92 -24.63 10.53
CA ALA A 188 7.51 -23.43 11.14
C ALA A 188 7.20 -23.33 12.64
N SER A 189 7.98 -24.01 13.48
CA SER A 189 7.79 -24.05 14.95
C SER A 189 7.70 -22.68 15.61
N LYS A 190 8.43 -21.68 15.10
CA LYS A 190 8.40 -20.30 15.63
C LYS A 190 7.08 -19.56 15.37
N TRP A 191 6.38 -19.87 14.28
CA TRP A 191 5.21 -19.13 13.81
C TRP A 191 3.91 -19.95 13.85
N GLU A 192 4.00 -21.19 14.35
CA GLU A 192 2.92 -22.16 14.36
C GLU A 192 1.65 -21.59 15.00
N THR A 193 1.76 -21.02 16.21
CA THR A 193 0.62 -20.44 16.93
C THR A 193 -0.01 -19.29 16.15
N ASP A 194 0.81 -18.39 15.60
CA ASP A 194 0.31 -17.22 14.89
C ASP A 194 -0.47 -17.58 13.62
N VAL A 195 -0.02 -18.63 12.91
CA VAL A 195 -0.63 -19.10 11.66
C VAL A 195 -1.83 -20.00 11.91
N LYS A 196 -1.81 -20.85 12.96
CA LYS A 196 -2.97 -21.67 13.35
C LYS A 196 -4.21 -20.82 13.67
N LEU A 197 -4.03 -19.66 14.30
CA LEU A 197 -5.13 -18.72 14.56
C LEU A 197 -5.85 -18.30 13.27
N LEU A 198 -5.15 -18.22 12.14
CA LEU A 198 -5.76 -17.90 10.84
C LEU A 198 -6.52 -19.11 10.25
N THR A 199 -6.11 -20.33 10.55
CA THR A 199 -6.71 -21.53 9.94
C THR A 199 -7.83 -22.13 10.76
N ASP A 200 -7.84 -21.89 12.07
CA ASP A 200 -8.65 -22.62 13.03
C ASP A 200 -9.68 -21.74 13.76
N CYS A 201 -9.53 -20.41 13.77
CA CYS A 201 -10.51 -19.52 14.39
C CYS A 201 -11.61 -19.11 13.40
N SER A 202 -12.84 -19.56 13.66
CA SER A 202 -14.07 -18.88 13.30
C SER A 202 -14.39 -17.85 14.40
N CYS A 203 -14.10 -16.57 14.13
CA CYS A 203 -14.51 -15.41 14.92
C CYS A 203 -13.75 -15.14 16.24
N CYS A 204 -13.25 -13.92 16.39
CA CYS A 204 -13.42 -13.13 17.60
C CYS A 204 -14.46 -12.05 17.28
#